data_AF-A0A1V6CS24-F1
#
_entry.id   AF-A0A1V6CS24-F1
#
_cell.length_a   1.000
_cell.length_b   1.000
_cell.length_c   1.000
_cell.angle_alpha   90.00
_cell.angle_beta   90.00
_cell.angle_gamma   90.00
#
_symmetry.space_group_name_H-M   'P 1'
#
loop_
_entity.id
_entity.type
_entity.pdbx_description
1 polymer ?
#
loop_
_entity_poly.entity_id
_entity_poly.type
_entity_poly.pdbx_seq_one_letter_code
_entity_poly.pdbx_strand_id
1 'polypeptide(L)'
;MVTSQTCLRLGDDVSFESMGNDQGSVILSLGSGYLYTCNDTTAAFLSELDGRRTVGAVVTALEARFAVERERLESDLLALAEELLAERIVAVVS
;
A
#
# COMPACT_ATOMS: atom_id res chain seq x y z
N MET A 1 -8.42 -12.89 -0.63
CA MET A 1 -8.30 -12.48 -2.03
C MET A 1 -8.68 -11.02 -2.11
N VAL A 2 -7.72 -10.15 -2.41
CA VAL A 2 -7.94 -8.71 -2.53
C VAL A 2 -8.44 -8.40 -3.95
N THR A 3 -9.40 -7.50 -4.09
CA THR A 3 -9.93 -7.06 -5.39
C THR A 3 -9.89 -5.54 -5.50
N SER A 4 -10.14 -5.01 -6.69
CA SER A 4 -10.23 -3.56 -6.92
C SER A 4 -11.37 -2.87 -6.16
N GLN A 5 -12.33 -3.64 -5.63
CA GLN A 5 -13.39 -3.14 -4.75
C GLN A 5 -13.05 -3.23 -3.26
N THR A 6 -11.94 -3.87 -2.89
CA THR A 6 -11.51 -3.95 -1.49
C THR A 6 -11.03 -2.59 -0.99
N CYS A 7 -11.48 -2.19 0.20
CA CYS A 7 -10.92 -1.05 0.94
C CYS A 7 -9.86 -1.57 1.91
N LEU A 8 -8.71 -0.90 1.93
CA LEU A 8 -7.58 -1.27 2.78
C LEU A 8 -7.18 -0.10 3.68
N ARG A 9 -6.72 -0.43 4.88
CA ARG A 9 -6.09 0.50 5.83
C ARG A 9 -4.78 -0.10 6.34
N LEU A 10 -3.89 0.72 6.87
CA LEU A 10 -2.75 0.22 7.65
C LEU A 10 -3.24 -0.60 8.85
N GLY A 11 -2.49 -1.63 9.21
CA GLY A 11 -2.73 -2.41 10.42
C GLY A 11 -2.67 -1.54 11.68
N ASP A 12 -3.42 -1.92 12.72
CA ASP A 12 -3.52 -1.12 13.96
C ASP A 12 -2.16 -0.93 14.66
N ASP A 13 -1.25 -1.90 14.52
CA ASP A 13 0.10 -1.88 15.08
C ASP A 13 1.17 -1.48 14.05
N VAL A 14 0.78 -0.84 12.95
CA VAL A 14 1.67 -0.50 11.84
C VAL A 14 1.78 1.01 11.70
N SER A 15 3.01 1.50 11.66
CA SER A 15 3.32 2.90 11.35
C SER A 15 4.07 2.99 10.02
N PHE A 16 3.65 3.92 9.17
CA PHE A 16 4.30 4.20 7.89
C PHE A 16 4.88 5.62 7.94
N GLU A 17 6.18 5.73 7.72
CA GLU A 17 6.90 7.00 7.74
C GLU A 17 7.69 7.16 6.44
N SER A 18 7.46 8.28 5.76
CA SER A 18 8.22 8.65 4.57
C SER A 18 9.32 9.62 4.98
N MET A 19 10.59 9.25 4.79
CA MET A 19 11.73 10.03 5.27
C MET A 19 12.12 11.19 4.32
N GLY A 20 11.29 11.50 3.33
CA GLY A 20 11.50 12.60 2.38
C GLY A 20 12.57 12.32 1.32
N ASN A 21 12.72 13.30 0.41
CA ASN A 21 13.49 13.27 -0.83
C ASN A 21 14.85 12.54 -0.68
N ASP A 22 14.92 11.29 -1.17
CA ASP A 22 16.11 10.43 -1.27
C ASP A 22 16.40 9.45 -0.11
N GLN A 23 15.62 9.43 0.98
CA GLN A 23 15.86 8.51 2.10
C GLN A 23 14.94 7.27 2.14
N GLY A 24 14.07 7.12 1.13
CA GLY A 24 13.11 6.01 1.04
C GLY A 24 11.98 6.12 2.06
N SER A 25 11.10 5.12 2.07
CA SER A 25 10.02 5.02 3.05
C SER A 25 10.16 3.76 3.88
N VAL A 26 9.75 3.83 5.14
CA VAL A 26 9.85 2.73 6.10
C VAL A 26 8.49 2.39 6.69
N ILE A 27 8.28 1.09 6.91
CA ILE A 27 7.11 0.55 7.59
C ILE A 27 7.63 -0.08 8.88
N LEU A 28 7.14 0.40 10.02
CA LEU A 28 7.39 -0.18 11.31
C LEU A 28 6.18 -1.00 11.73
N SER A 29 6.36 -2.31 11.90
CA SER A 29 5.35 -3.19 12.49
C SER A 29 5.66 -3.38 13.97
N LEU A 30 4.90 -2.72 14.84
CA LEU A 30 5.08 -2.81 16.29
C LEU A 30 4.70 -4.21 16.82
N GLY A 31 3.77 -4.89 16.16
CA GLY A 31 3.35 -6.23 16.54
C GLY A 31 4.42 -7.30 16.30
N SER A 32 5.32 -7.10 15.34
CA SER A 32 6.42 -8.04 15.04
C SER A 32 7.80 -7.50 15.40
N GLY A 33 7.95 -6.19 15.60
CA GLY A 33 9.22 -5.51 15.81
C GLY A 33 10.06 -5.35 14.54
N TYR A 34 9.53 -5.69 13.36
CA TYR A 34 10.25 -5.57 12.09
C TYR A 34 10.11 -4.19 11.47
N LEU A 35 11.19 -3.76 10.83
CA LEU A 35 11.25 -2.56 10.01
C LEU A 35 11.46 -2.98 8.55
N TYR A 36 10.53 -2.58 7.68
CA TYR A 36 10.57 -2.86 6.25
C TYR A 36 10.89 -1.57 5.51
N THR A 37 11.73 -1.66 4.47
CA THR A 37 11.95 -0.57 3.51
C THR A 37 11.05 -0.79 2.30
N CYS A 38 10.34 0.25 1.88
CA CYS A 38 9.48 0.19 0.70
C CYS A 38 10.04 1.05 -0.44
N ASN A 39 9.78 0.59 -1.67
CA ASN A 39 10.05 1.37 -2.87
C ASN A 39 9.02 2.50 -3.04
N ASP A 40 9.27 3.41 -3.98
CA ASP A 40 8.43 4.58 -4.20
C ASP A 40 6.98 4.22 -4.57
N THR A 41 6.76 3.11 -5.28
CA THR A 41 5.42 2.64 -5.67
C THR A 41 4.64 2.15 -4.45
N THR A 42 5.26 1.34 -3.60
CA THR A 42 4.67 0.85 -2.34
C THR A 42 4.42 2.00 -1.38
N ALA A 43 5.35 2.94 -1.27
CA ALA A 43 5.19 4.14 -0.46
C ALA A 43 4.00 4.98 -0.93
N ALA A 44 3.89 5.21 -2.24
CA ALA A 44 2.75 5.91 -2.82
C ALA A 44 1.43 5.15 -2.55
N PHE A 45 1.41 3.83 -2.75
CA PHE A 45 0.24 3.00 -2.45
C PHE A 45 -0.21 3.12 -0.99
N LEU A 46 0.71 2.92 -0.04
CA LEU A 46 0.40 3.01 1.39
C LEU A 46 -0.05 4.40 1.82
N SER A 47 0.51 5.45 1.23
CA SER A 47 0.11 6.84 1.52
C SER A 47 -1.33 7.15 1.10
N GLU A 48 -1.88 6.37 0.16
CA GLU A 48 -3.26 6.52 -0.31
C GLU A 48 -4.26 5.65 0.48
N LEU A 49 -3.80 4.72 1.33
CA LEU A 49 -4.66 3.84 2.12
C LEU A 49 -5.23 4.56 3.34
N ASP A 50 -6.43 5.10 3.18
CA ASP A 50 -7.18 5.80 4.23
C ASP A 50 -8.30 4.95 4.85
N GLY A 51 -8.45 3.70 4.42
CA GLY A 51 -9.54 2.80 4.81
C GLY A 51 -10.90 3.13 4.20
N ARG A 52 -10.98 4.12 3.30
CA ARG A 52 -12.23 4.59 2.67
C ARG A 52 -12.22 4.36 1.17
N ARG A 53 -11.07 4.54 0.53
CA ARG A 53 -10.89 4.34 -0.90
C ARG A 53 -10.64 2.87 -1.21
N THR A 54 -11.23 2.40 -2.31
CA THR A 54 -10.97 1.06 -2.82
C THR A 54 -9.61 0.99 -3.50
N VAL A 55 -9.04 -0.21 -3.60
CA VAL A 55 -7.78 -0.41 -4.34
C VAL A 55 -7.87 0.13 -5.77
N GLY A 56 -8.99 -0.06 -6.47
CA GLY A 56 -9.17 0.47 -7.83
C GLY A 56 -9.18 2.01 -7.92
N ALA A 57 -9.66 2.70 -6.88
CA ALA A 57 -9.57 4.16 -6.80
C ALA A 57 -8.12 4.61 -6.59
N VAL A 58 -7.36 3.90 -5.76
CA VAL A 58 -5.93 4.13 -5.55
C VAL A 58 -5.14 3.87 -6.83
N VAL A 59 -5.42 2.77 -7.54
CA VAL A 59 -4.82 2.46 -8.85
C VAL A 59 -5.00 3.62 -9.82
N THR A 60 -6.21 4.18 -9.90
CA THR A 60 -6.50 5.32 -10.79
C THR A 60 -5.70 6.57 -10.41
N ALA A 61 -5.50 6.83 -9.12
CA ALA A 61 -4.69 7.95 -8.65
C ALA A 61 -3.19 7.76 -8.98
N LEU A 62 -2.69 6.53 -8.82
CA LEU A 62 -1.29 6.20 -9.08
C LEU A 62 -0.97 6.08 -10.58
N GLU A 63 -1.93 5.63 -11.40
CA GLU A 63 -1.83 5.60 -12.87
C GLU A 63 -1.46 6.99 -13.42
N ALA A 64 -2.16 8.02 -12.94
CA ALA A 64 -1.91 9.41 -13.31
C ALA A 64 -0.51 9.91 -12.88
N ARG A 65 0.06 9.34 -11.82
CA ARG A 65 1.36 9.74 -11.25
C ARG A 65 2.55 9.04 -11.92
N PHE A 66 2.41 7.76 -12.24
CA PHE A 66 3.51 6.93 -12.73
C PHE A 66 3.51 6.73 -14.24
N ALA A 67 2.47 7.16 -14.96
CA ALA A 67 2.34 7.06 -16.42
C ALA A 67 2.59 5.62 -16.95
N VAL A 68 2.07 4.63 -16.22
CA VAL A 68 2.13 3.20 -16.56
C VAL A 68 0.77 2.69 -17.01
N GLU A 69 0.75 1.55 -17.69
CA GLU A 69 -0.49 0.88 -18.10
C GLU A 69 -1.33 0.45 -16.89
N ARG A 70 -2.61 0.81 -16.92
CA ARG A 70 -3.56 0.55 -15.83
C ARG A 70 -3.66 -0.91 -15.43
N GLU A 71 -3.83 -1.80 -16.40
CA GLU A 71 -4.04 -3.24 -16.15
C GLU A 71 -2.83 -3.86 -15.45
N ARG A 72 -1.62 -3.46 -15.87
CA ARG A 72 -0.38 -3.87 -15.23
C ARG A 72 -0.26 -3.32 -13.82
N LEU A 73 -0.51 -2.02 -13.64
CA LEU A 73 -0.46 -1.38 -12.32
C LEU A 73 -1.49 -1.99 -11.36
N GLU A 74 -2.69 -2.30 -11.83
CA GLU A 74 -3.73 -2.96 -11.04
C GLU A 74 -3.28 -4.35 -10.58
N SER A 75 -2.78 -5.17 -11.51
CA SER A 75 -2.26 -6.50 -11.17
C SER A 75 -1.12 -6.43 -10.15
N ASP A 76 -0.17 -5.51 -10.36
CA ASP A 76 0.99 -5.34 -9.48
C ASP A 76 0.56 -4.86 -8.07
N LEU A 77 -0.38 -3.92 -7.99
CA LEU A 77 -0.88 -3.40 -6.71
C LEU A 77 -1.78 -4.39 -5.97
N LEU A 78 -2.55 -5.21 -6.69
CA LEU A 78 -3.34 -6.29 -6.08
C LEU A 78 -2.43 -7.37 -5.49
N ALA A 79 -1.40 -7.80 -6.24
CA ALA A 79 -0.41 -8.75 -5.73
C ALA A 79 0.33 -8.19 -4.50
N LEU A 80 0.78 -6.94 -4.56
CA LEU A 80 1.39 -6.24 -3.42
C LEU A 80 0.43 -6.19 -2.22
N ALA A 81 -0.84 -5.86 -2.43
CA ALA A 81 -1.82 -5.80 -1.35
C ALA A 81 -2.03 -7.16 -0.67
N GLU A 82 -1.97 -8.26 -1.42
CA GLU A 82 -2.04 -9.61 -0.83
C GLU A 82 -0.81 -9.94 0.01
N GLU A 83 0.39 -9.58 -0.45
CA GLU A 83 1.62 -9.74 0.34
C GLU A 83 1.58 -8.93 1.64
N LEU A 84 1.18 -7.66 1.55
CA LEU A 84 1.06 -6.79 2.73
C LEU A 84 0.00 -7.29 3.71
N LEU A 85 -1.09 -7.90 3.22
CA LEU A 85 -2.12 -8.49 4.06
C LEU A 85 -1.61 -9.75 4.78
N ALA A 86 -0.84 -10.59 4.09
CA ALA A 86 -0.22 -11.79 4.67
C ALA A 86 0.78 -11.43 5.79
N GLU A 87 1.54 -10.35 5.61
CA GLU A 87 2.47 -9.81 6.62
C GLU A 87 1.76 -9.00 7.73
N ARG A 88 0.43 -8.86 7.67
CA ARG A 88 -0.40 -8.03 8.57
C ARG A 88 0.01 -6.55 8.61
N ILE A 89 0.61 -6.05 7.52
CA ILE A 89 0.97 -4.64 7.35
C ILE A 89 -0.27 -3.79 7.02
N VAL A 90 -1.20 -4.36 6.24
CA VAL A 90 -2.51 -3.76 5.95
C VAL A 90 -3.64 -4.67 6.42
N ALA A 91 -4.83 -4.10 6.56
CA ALA A 91 -6.05 -4.82 6.91
C ALA A 91 -7.20 -4.40 5.97
N VAL A 92 -8.08 -5.36 5.68
CA VAL A 92 -9.33 -5.09 4.95
C VAL A 92 -10.31 -4.33 5.84
N VAL A 93 -10.95 -3.32 5.26
CA VAL A 93 -12.05 -2.59 5.90
C VAL A 93 -13.37 -3.18 5.42
N SER A 94 -14.18 -3.64 6.38
CA SER A 94 -15.53 -4.18 6.17
C SER A 94 -16.58 -3.08 5.98
#